data_AF-A0A842RE63-F1
#
_entry.id   AF-A0A842RE63-F1
#
_cell.length_a   1.000
_cell.length_b   1.000
_cell.length_c   1.000
_cell.angle_alpha   90.00
_cell.angle_beta   90.00
_cell.angle_gamma   90.00
#
_symmetry.space_group_name_H-M   'P 1'
#
loop_
_entity.id
_entity.type
_entity.pdbx_description
1 polymer ?
#
loop_
_entity_poly.entity_id
_entity_poly.type
_entity_poly.pdbx_seq_one_letter_code
_entity_poly.pdbx_strand_id
1 'polypeptide(L)'
;MKSKLTSKFFLFQGIMLLFFCSTIFITNTTLSTPSEFLSTDSEAIIANHVIINRVRLDQIPESAITAAKDSLHIAYGHTSHGSQVITGMNGLPAFKEGQGGTEGLYDWEEGGSGGALDIDDYFVDGDLGNPDRTTWAERTRTYLDDPSHSDVNVVMWSWCGQVSWASEEDINTYLSLMNGLETDYPDITFVYMTGHTDGTGLEGNLHIRNNQIRDYCLANDKVLYDFAAIESYNPDGAYFGDKYVTDNCDYDNNGDGNPYNDGANWALEWQAANPGDWYDCSSAHSQPLNANQKAYAAWWLWARLAGWDDPNPTTLPSVTTTPNSGTSSISNPLSVKSALLVASLGLVLVVLVRTSLFRKK
;
A
#
# COMPACT_ATOMS: atom_id res chain seq x y z
N MET A 1 -41.45 -50.40 -70.01
CA MET A 1 -42.89 -50.65 -70.27
C MET A 1 -43.67 -50.24 -69.04
N LYS A 2 -44.74 -49.44 -69.22
CA LYS A 2 -45.95 -49.21 -68.36
C LYS A 2 -45.75 -49.29 -66.83
N SER A 3 -46.18 -48.37 -65.98
CA SER A 3 -47.09 -47.22 -66.07
C SER A 3 -47.30 -46.69 -64.64
N LYS A 4 -47.53 -45.38 -64.49
CA LYS A 4 -48.58 -44.72 -63.65
C LYS A 4 -48.72 -45.12 -62.16
N LEU A 5 -49.09 -44.28 -61.19
CA LEU A 5 -49.46 -42.87 -61.03
C LEU A 5 -50.02 -42.79 -59.59
N THR A 6 -49.67 -41.76 -58.79
CA THR A 6 -50.48 -41.14 -57.68
C THR A 6 -50.87 -42.03 -56.47
N SER A 7 -51.08 -41.57 -55.24
CA SER A 7 -51.57 -40.30 -54.68
C SER A 7 -51.22 -40.24 -53.17
N LYS A 8 -51.17 -39.03 -52.64
CA LYS A 8 -51.04 -38.66 -51.22
C LYS A 8 -52.28 -39.09 -50.41
N PHE A 9 -52.09 -39.39 -49.11
CA PHE A 9 -53.05 -39.09 -48.05
C PHE A 9 -52.32 -38.86 -46.72
N PHE A 10 -52.62 -37.74 -46.05
CA PHE A 10 -52.17 -37.36 -44.72
C PHE A 10 -53.03 -38.06 -43.65
N LEU A 11 -52.43 -38.52 -42.54
CA LEU A 11 -53.09 -38.44 -41.23
C LEU A 11 -52.05 -38.44 -40.10
N PHE A 12 -52.14 -37.40 -39.28
CA PHE A 12 -51.41 -37.15 -38.03
C PHE A 12 -52.09 -37.96 -36.91
N GLN A 13 -51.33 -38.64 -36.05
CA GLN A 13 -51.78 -38.95 -34.68
C GLN A 13 -50.58 -39.27 -33.77
N GLY A 14 -50.69 -38.79 -32.53
CA GLY A 14 -49.58 -38.49 -31.62
C GLY A 14 -49.01 -39.70 -30.89
N ILE A 15 -47.74 -39.55 -30.48
CA ILE A 15 -47.01 -40.50 -29.64
C ILE A 15 -47.07 -40.01 -28.20
N MET A 16 -47.64 -40.84 -27.33
CA MET A 16 -47.57 -40.73 -25.87
C MET A 16 -46.50 -41.73 -25.41
N LEU A 17 -45.40 -41.26 -24.82
CA LEU A 17 -44.36 -42.15 -24.25
C LEU A 17 -44.28 -41.94 -22.74
N LEU A 18 -44.44 -43.06 -22.02
CA LEU A 18 -44.47 -43.19 -20.56
C LEU A 18 -43.08 -43.03 -19.94
N PHE A 19 -43.03 -42.33 -18.80
CA PHE A 19 -41.90 -42.20 -17.89
C PHE A 19 -41.61 -43.53 -17.19
N PHE A 20 -40.35 -43.98 -17.21
CA PHE A 20 -39.80 -44.93 -16.23
C PHE A 20 -38.74 -44.19 -15.40
N CYS A 21 -39.01 -44.09 -14.10
CA CYS A 21 -38.09 -43.60 -13.08
C CYS A 21 -37.27 -44.78 -12.57
N SER A 22 -35.94 -44.71 -12.70
CA SER A 22 -35.01 -45.64 -12.07
C SER A 22 -33.96 -44.84 -11.30
N THR A 23 -34.02 -44.97 -9.98
CA THR A 23 -33.12 -44.38 -8.98
C THR A 23 -31.75 -45.07 -9.01
N ILE A 24 -30.70 -44.28 -9.22
CA ILE A 24 -29.29 -44.72 -9.09
C ILE A 24 -28.82 -44.40 -7.67
N PHE A 25 -28.40 -45.42 -6.93
CA PHE A 25 -27.67 -45.29 -5.68
C PHE A 25 -26.20 -44.96 -5.98
N ILE A 26 -25.72 -43.79 -5.54
CA ILE A 26 -24.30 -43.45 -5.53
C ILE A 26 -23.81 -43.59 -4.09
N THR A 27 -22.87 -44.50 -3.86
CA THR A 27 -22.16 -44.67 -2.59
C THR A 27 -21.10 -43.57 -2.45
N ASN A 28 -21.15 -42.80 -1.36
CA ASN A 28 -20.17 -41.77 -1.02
C ASN A 28 -18.80 -42.38 -0.71
N THR A 29 -17.90 -42.38 -1.68
CA THR A 29 -16.45 -42.38 -1.44
C THR A 29 -16.03 -40.97 -1.02
N THR A 30 -15.61 -40.81 0.23
CA THR A 30 -14.98 -39.59 0.74
C THR A 30 -13.62 -39.42 0.08
N LEU A 31 -13.57 -38.60 -0.97
CA LEU A 31 -12.32 -38.00 -1.45
C LEU A 31 -11.92 -36.92 -0.44
N SER A 32 -10.83 -37.16 0.27
CA SER A 32 -10.15 -36.14 1.07
C SER A 32 -9.71 -35.02 0.13
N THR A 33 -10.33 -33.85 0.26
CA THR A 33 -9.86 -32.62 -0.38
C THR A 33 -8.45 -32.31 0.15
N PRO A 34 -7.50 -31.91 -0.70
CA PRO A 34 -6.24 -31.34 -0.23
C PRO A 34 -6.58 -30.14 0.66
N SER A 35 -5.89 -30.04 1.80
CA SER A 35 -5.91 -28.84 2.64
C SER A 35 -5.61 -27.65 1.73
N GLU A 36 -6.58 -26.74 1.57
CA GLU A 36 -6.28 -25.40 1.09
C GLU A 36 -5.23 -24.85 2.04
N PHE A 37 -4.04 -24.60 1.51
CA PHE A 37 -3.08 -23.72 2.15
C PHE A 37 -3.82 -22.41 2.33
N LEU A 38 -3.99 -21.97 3.57
CA LEU A 38 -4.41 -20.62 3.87
C LEU A 38 -3.39 -19.69 3.21
N SER A 39 -3.77 -19.08 2.08
CA SER A 39 -3.21 -17.82 1.65
C SER A 39 -3.47 -16.87 2.81
N THR A 40 -2.44 -16.53 3.58
CA THR A 40 -2.45 -15.26 4.28
C THR A 40 -2.46 -14.24 3.17
N ASP A 41 -3.64 -13.75 2.79
CA ASP A 41 -3.76 -12.57 1.94
C ASP A 41 -2.98 -11.48 2.67
N SER A 42 -1.75 -11.24 2.21
CA SER A 42 -0.91 -10.17 2.72
C SER A 42 -1.64 -8.88 2.35
N GLU A 43 -2.14 -8.15 3.34
CA GLU A 43 -2.72 -6.83 3.13
C GLU A 43 -1.60 -5.79 3.21
N ALA A 44 -1.66 -4.73 2.38
CA ALA A 44 -0.73 -3.61 2.47
C ALA A 44 -0.64 -3.06 3.91
N ILE A 45 0.58 -2.82 4.40
CA ILE A 45 0.82 -2.18 5.71
C ILE A 45 1.08 -0.70 5.47
N ILE A 46 0.16 0.17 5.89
CA ILE A 46 0.23 1.61 5.60
C ILE A 46 0.30 2.42 6.88
N ALA A 47 1.48 2.99 7.14
CA ALA A 47 1.71 3.94 8.22
C ALA A 47 1.35 5.36 7.75
N ASN A 48 0.15 5.85 8.11
CA ASN A 48 -0.39 7.16 7.73
C ASN A 48 -0.96 7.92 8.94
N HIS A 49 -1.67 9.03 8.69
CA HIS A 49 -2.28 9.84 9.75
C HIS A 49 -3.28 9.11 10.67
N VAL A 50 -3.93 8.02 10.25
CA VAL A 50 -4.94 7.37 11.08
C VAL A 50 -4.27 6.59 12.22
N ILE A 51 -3.08 6.03 11.97
CA ILE A 51 -2.43 5.16 12.94
C ILE A 51 -1.64 5.92 14.00
N ILE A 52 -1.40 7.22 13.85
CA ILE A 52 -0.60 8.02 14.80
C ILE A 52 -1.21 7.98 16.21
N ASN A 53 -2.54 7.92 16.29
CA ASN A 53 -3.25 7.87 17.57
C ASN A 53 -3.09 6.53 18.28
N ARG A 54 -2.62 5.48 17.58
CA ARG A 54 -2.27 4.21 18.22
C ARG A 54 -1.10 4.37 19.17
N VAL A 55 -0.07 5.12 18.78
CA VAL A 55 1.08 5.41 19.67
C VAL A 55 0.78 6.60 20.58
N ARG A 56 0.20 7.68 20.06
CA ARG A 56 -0.11 8.86 20.87
C ARG A 56 -0.96 8.51 22.10
N LEU A 57 -1.91 7.60 21.95
CA LEU A 57 -2.87 7.20 23.01
C LEU A 57 -2.56 5.83 23.62
N ASP A 58 -1.31 5.35 23.52
CA ASP A 58 -0.83 4.12 24.18
C ASP A 58 -1.67 2.87 23.87
N GLN A 59 -2.08 2.73 22.61
CA GLN A 59 -2.90 1.62 22.13
C GLN A 59 -2.07 0.46 21.55
N ILE A 60 -0.76 0.65 21.39
CA ILE A 60 0.16 -0.43 21.02
C ILE A 60 0.61 -1.13 22.32
N PRO A 61 0.43 -2.46 22.44
CA PRO A 61 0.92 -3.19 23.61
C PRO A 61 2.45 -3.05 23.75
N GLU A 62 2.96 -2.88 24.96
CA GLU A 62 4.41 -2.80 25.20
C GLU A 62 5.15 -4.02 24.63
N SER A 63 4.55 -5.21 24.71
CA SER A 63 5.13 -6.43 24.14
C SER A 63 5.34 -6.36 22.62
N ALA A 64 4.54 -5.58 21.90
CA ALA A 64 4.72 -5.36 20.46
C ALA A 64 5.88 -4.39 20.19
N ILE A 65 6.05 -3.38 21.05
CA ILE A 65 7.20 -2.48 20.99
C ILE A 65 8.48 -3.24 21.34
N THR A 66 8.48 -4.04 22.40
CA THR A 66 9.60 -4.91 22.77
C THR A 66 9.93 -5.90 21.65
N ALA A 67 8.92 -6.53 21.03
CA ALA A 67 9.16 -7.42 19.89
C ALA A 67 9.87 -6.69 18.73
N ALA A 68 9.48 -5.45 18.43
CA ALA A 68 10.15 -4.64 17.43
C ALA A 68 11.62 -4.37 17.77
N LYS A 69 11.92 -3.99 19.02
CA LYS A 69 13.30 -3.78 19.49
C LYS A 69 14.13 -5.06 19.42
N ASP A 70 13.52 -6.21 19.71
CA ASP A 70 14.20 -7.51 19.74
C ASP A 70 14.45 -8.11 18.35
N SER A 71 13.63 -7.76 17.35
CA SER A 71 13.63 -8.44 16.06
C SER A 71 14.05 -7.59 14.88
N LEU A 72 13.97 -6.27 14.95
CA LEU A 72 14.19 -5.40 13.80
C LEU A 72 15.57 -4.75 13.84
N HIS A 73 16.23 -4.79 12.68
CA HIS A 73 17.47 -4.08 12.39
C HIS A 73 17.23 -3.28 11.11
N ILE A 74 17.11 -1.96 11.26
CA ILE A 74 16.55 -1.09 10.23
C ILE A 74 17.66 -0.24 9.63
N ALA A 75 17.82 -0.29 8.31
CA ALA A 75 18.63 0.70 7.58
C ALA A 75 17.74 1.84 7.09
N TYR A 76 18.02 3.09 7.50
CA TYR A 76 17.24 4.26 7.10
C TYR A 76 18.08 5.31 6.36
N GLY A 77 17.86 5.43 5.05
CA GLY A 77 18.56 6.37 4.19
C GLY A 77 17.74 7.64 3.93
N HIS A 78 18.27 8.80 4.27
CA HIS A 78 17.58 10.06 4.04
C HIS A 78 18.47 11.31 4.00
N THR A 79 17.85 12.44 3.67
CA THR A 79 18.41 13.77 3.89
C THR A 79 17.44 14.62 4.72
N SER A 80 17.26 15.91 4.39
CA SER A 80 16.63 16.93 5.23
C SER A 80 15.24 16.53 5.74
N HIS A 81 14.25 16.31 4.86
CA HIS A 81 12.88 15.97 5.29
C HIS A 81 12.79 14.65 6.05
N GLY A 82 13.55 13.63 5.65
CA GLY A 82 13.53 12.33 6.35
C GLY A 82 14.02 12.39 7.79
N SER A 83 14.90 13.34 8.12
CA SER A 83 15.40 13.53 9.51
C SER A 83 14.28 13.84 10.51
N GLN A 84 13.11 14.26 10.05
CA GLN A 84 11.94 14.49 10.89
C GLN A 84 11.46 13.22 11.61
N VAL A 85 11.65 12.03 11.01
CA VAL A 85 11.30 10.75 11.66
C VAL A 85 12.22 10.52 12.86
N ILE A 86 13.53 10.61 12.65
CA ILE A 86 14.57 10.40 13.65
C ILE A 86 14.51 11.43 14.78
N THR A 87 14.39 12.71 14.44
CA THR A 87 14.27 13.79 15.42
C THR A 87 13.01 13.69 16.27
N GLY A 88 11.89 13.28 15.66
CA GLY A 88 10.67 12.95 16.38
C GLY A 88 10.88 11.77 17.33
N MET A 89 11.52 10.69 16.87
CA MET A 89 11.81 9.51 17.68
C MET A 89 12.73 9.83 18.87
N ASN A 90 13.69 10.75 18.71
CA ASN A 90 14.58 11.19 19.79
C ASN A 90 13.84 11.87 20.96
N GLY A 91 12.77 12.60 20.68
CA GLY A 91 11.98 13.27 21.73
C GLY A 91 10.96 12.37 22.41
N LEU A 92 10.61 11.23 21.79
CA LEU A 92 9.51 10.37 22.23
C LEU A 92 9.73 9.69 23.60
N PRO A 93 10.92 9.11 23.91
CA PRO A 93 11.15 8.44 25.19
C PRO A 93 10.86 9.36 26.38
N ALA A 94 11.55 10.50 26.45
CA ALA A 94 11.41 11.46 27.53
C ALA A 94 9.97 11.99 27.66
N PHE A 95 9.28 12.18 26.53
CA PHE A 95 7.88 12.59 26.54
C PHE A 95 6.98 11.52 27.17
N LYS A 96 7.08 10.26 26.73
CA LYS A 96 6.26 9.16 27.24
C LYS A 96 6.56 8.82 28.69
N GLU A 97 7.82 8.83 29.07
CA GLU A 97 8.24 8.66 30.47
C GLU A 97 7.72 9.79 31.37
N GLY A 98 7.77 11.04 30.89
CA GLY A 98 7.20 12.19 31.58
C GLY A 98 5.68 12.08 31.80
N GLN A 99 4.99 11.29 30.98
CA GLN A 99 3.57 10.95 31.12
C GLN A 99 3.32 9.68 31.95
N GLY A 100 4.37 9.07 32.53
CA GLY A 100 4.28 7.86 33.34
C GLY A 100 4.37 6.56 32.55
N GLY A 101 4.82 6.61 31.30
CA GLY A 101 5.13 5.44 30.47
C GLY A 101 6.36 4.68 30.97
N THR A 102 6.55 3.47 30.44
CA THR A 102 7.67 2.60 30.81
C THR A 102 9.00 3.16 30.31
N GLU A 103 9.97 3.27 31.23
CA GLU A 103 11.33 3.76 30.95
C GLU A 103 11.99 2.93 29.86
N GLY A 104 12.56 3.62 28.87
CA GLY A 104 13.24 3.04 27.73
C GLY A 104 12.38 2.24 26.76
N LEU A 105 11.05 2.28 26.88
CA LEU A 105 10.15 1.54 25.97
C LEU A 105 10.34 1.97 24.51
N TYR A 106 10.51 3.28 24.27
CA TYR A 106 10.67 3.87 22.95
C TYR A 106 12.11 4.28 22.62
N ASP A 107 13.09 3.73 23.34
CA ASP A 107 14.50 3.97 23.03
C ASP A 107 14.87 3.31 21.71
N TRP A 108 15.66 4.04 20.92
CA TRP A 108 16.29 3.58 19.70
C TRP A 108 17.72 4.12 19.67
N GLU A 109 18.63 3.38 19.06
CA GLU A 109 20.03 3.76 18.90
C GLU A 109 20.60 3.07 17.65
N GLU A 110 21.70 3.61 17.12
CA GLU A 110 22.50 2.90 16.11
C GLU A 110 23.14 1.65 16.75
N GLY A 111 22.84 0.46 16.22
CA GLY A 111 23.36 -0.83 16.69
C GLY A 111 22.58 -1.48 17.84
N GLY A 112 21.38 -0.96 18.21
CA GLY A 112 20.45 -1.63 19.12
C GLY A 112 20.95 -1.88 20.55
N SER A 113 21.98 -1.15 20.98
CA SER A 113 22.62 -1.41 22.27
C SER A 113 21.67 -1.12 23.45
N GLY A 114 21.84 -1.83 24.58
CA GLY A 114 21.02 -1.61 25.76
C GLY A 114 19.55 -2.05 25.64
N GLY A 115 19.21 -2.79 24.57
CA GLY A 115 17.84 -3.22 24.29
C GLY A 115 16.99 -2.16 23.60
N ALA A 116 17.61 -1.13 23.04
CA ALA A 116 17.00 -0.12 22.17
C ALA A 116 16.66 -0.72 20.79
N LEU A 117 15.71 -0.13 20.06
CA LEU A 117 15.48 -0.46 18.64
C LEU A 117 16.72 -0.11 17.83
N ASP A 118 17.15 -1.02 16.96
CA ASP A 118 18.30 -0.82 16.09
C ASP A 118 17.91 -0.10 14.79
N ILE A 119 18.41 1.12 14.63
CA ILE A 119 18.29 1.88 13.37
C ILE A 119 19.68 2.37 12.96
N ASP A 120 20.18 1.87 11.84
CA ASP A 120 21.31 2.45 11.11
C ASP A 120 20.82 3.71 10.37
N ASP A 121 20.83 4.82 11.11
CA ASP A 121 20.50 6.14 10.60
C ASP A 121 21.63 6.64 9.70
N TYR A 122 21.30 7.08 8.48
CA TYR A 122 22.29 7.41 7.45
C TYR A 122 23.19 6.24 7.04
N PHE A 123 22.66 5.00 7.03
CA PHE A 123 23.40 3.79 6.65
C PHE A 123 24.24 3.93 5.37
N VAL A 124 23.76 4.73 4.41
CA VAL A 124 24.52 5.21 3.25
C VAL A 124 24.11 6.64 2.90
N ASP A 125 25.01 7.37 2.24
CA ASP A 125 24.74 8.73 1.77
C ASP A 125 23.57 8.77 0.76
N GLY A 126 22.75 9.82 0.86
CA GLY A 126 21.78 10.20 -0.17
C GLY A 126 20.31 10.10 0.27
N ASP A 127 19.42 10.21 -0.70
CA ASP A 127 17.99 9.99 -0.54
C ASP A 127 17.41 9.39 -1.83
N LEU A 128 16.10 9.11 -1.86
CA LEU A 128 15.45 8.52 -3.05
C LEU A 128 15.59 9.36 -4.32
N GLY A 129 15.88 10.65 -4.20
CA GLY A 129 16.02 11.57 -5.31
C GLY A 129 17.46 11.98 -5.64
N ASN A 130 18.39 11.94 -4.68
CA ASN A 130 19.76 12.44 -4.80
C ASN A 130 20.77 11.28 -4.72
N PRO A 131 21.77 11.21 -5.63
CA PRO A 131 22.11 12.21 -6.66
C PRO A 131 21.24 12.18 -7.93
N ASP A 132 20.60 11.06 -8.26
CA ASP A 132 20.07 10.85 -9.62
C ASP A 132 18.82 9.96 -9.68
N ARG A 133 18.11 9.78 -8.56
CA ARG A 133 16.96 8.88 -8.38
C ARG A 133 17.22 7.37 -8.52
N THR A 134 18.46 6.95 -8.76
CA THR A 134 18.79 5.54 -9.02
C THR A 134 19.93 5.00 -8.17
N THR A 135 20.91 5.84 -7.83
CA THR A 135 22.12 5.47 -7.09
C THR A 135 21.81 4.85 -5.72
N TRP A 136 20.74 5.28 -5.05
CA TRP A 136 20.32 4.74 -3.75
C TRP A 136 20.08 3.22 -3.80
N ALA A 137 19.57 2.69 -4.92
CA ALA A 137 19.29 1.26 -5.06
C ALA A 137 20.58 0.44 -5.13
N GLU A 138 21.60 0.92 -5.84
CA GLU A 138 22.91 0.27 -5.88
C GLU A 138 23.65 0.36 -4.56
N ARG A 139 23.54 1.51 -3.87
CA ARG A 139 24.08 1.67 -2.51
C ARG A 139 23.43 0.70 -1.53
N THR A 140 22.12 0.50 -1.64
CA THR A 140 21.38 -0.48 -0.83
C THR A 140 21.92 -1.89 -1.08
N ARG A 141 22.12 -2.29 -2.35
CA ARG A 141 22.73 -3.59 -2.68
C ARG A 141 24.11 -3.75 -2.07
N THR A 142 24.97 -2.75 -2.27
CA THR A 142 26.34 -2.77 -1.74
C THR A 142 26.38 -2.93 -0.23
N TYR A 143 25.49 -2.24 0.47
CA TYR A 143 25.38 -2.32 1.92
C TYR A 143 24.87 -3.70 2.38
N LEU A 144 23.78 -4.20 1.79
CA LEU A 144 23.20 -5.50 2.16
C LEU A 144 24.08 -6.70 1.78
N ASP A 145 24.92 -6.56 0.76
CA ASP A 145 25.89 -7.58 0.36
C ASP A 145 27.11 -7.64 1.30
N ASP A 146 27.32 -6.64 2.18
CA ASP A 146 28.36 -6.66 3.19
C ASP A 146 27.95 -7.60 4.35
N PRO A 147 28.69 -8.67 4.65
CA PRO A 147 28.36 -9.59 5.74
C PRO A 147 28.28 -8.94 7.13
N SER A 148 28.87 -7.76 7.31
CA SER A 148 28.77 -6.99 8.56
C SER A 148 27.39 -6.37 8.81
N HIS A 149 26.49 -6.41 7.82
CA HIS A 149 25.11 -5.90 7.89
C HIS A 149 24.09 -7.03 7.65
N SER A 150 24.48 -8.28 7.92
CA SER A 150 23.65 -9.46 7.67
C SER A 150 22.47 -9.63 8.63
N ASP A 151 22.39 -8.80 9.66
CA ASP A 151 21.28 -8.68 10.60
C ASP A 151 20.16 -7.76 10.09
N VAL A 152 20.45 -6.82 9.19
CA VAL A 152 19.47 -5.88 8.62
C VAL A 152 18.34 -6.62 7.93
N ASN A 153 17.12 -6.33 8.35
CA ASN A 153 15.91 -6.99 7.86
C ASN A 153 14.79 -6.01 7.45
N VAL A 154 15.03 -4.72 7.61
CA VAL A 154 14.14 -3.65 7.11
C VAL A 154 14.99 -2.56 6.46
N VAL A 155 14.58 -2.10 5.28
CA VAL A 155 15.19 -0.94 4.62
C VAL A 155 14.10 0.08 4.34
N MET A 156 14.32 1.30 4.81
CA MET A 156 13.48 2.45 4.49
C MET A 156 14.34 3.54 3.87
N TRP A 157 13.77 4.26 2.91
CA TRP A 157 14.39 5.44 2.34
C TRP A 157 13.39 6.60 2.32
N SER A 158 13.89 7.81 2.49
CA SER A 158 13.08 9.03 2.36
C SER A 158 13.28 9.71 1.02
N TRP A 159 12.25 10.41 0.57
CA TRP A 159 12.42 11.54 -0.34
C TRP A 159 12.83 12.80 0.42
N CYS A 160 13.47 13.73 -0.27
CA CYS A 160 13.54 15.13 0.14
C CYS A 160 12.51 15.89 -0.72
N GLY A 161 12.90 16.92 -1.48
CA GLY A 161 11.98 17.68 -2.35
C GLY A 161 11.67 17.07 -3.73
N GLN A 162 12.34 15.99 -4.13
CA GLN A 162 12.44 15.61 -5.55
C GLN A 162 11.13 15.14 -6.18
N VAL A 163 10.15 14.75 -5.37
CA VAL A 163 8.81 14.35 -5.83
C VAL A 163 8.02 15.56 -6.35
N SER A 164 8.26 16.78 -5.85
CA SER A 164 7.55 18.00 -6.29
C SER A 164 7.65 18.23 -7.80
N TRP A 165 8.78 17.87 -8.40
CA TRP A 165 9.03 17.99 -9.85
C TRP A 165 9.30 16.65 -10.55
N ALA A 166 9.01 15.52 -9.89
CA ALA A 166 9.12 14.20 -10.50
C ALA A 166 8.06 14.03 -11.59
N SER A 167 8.46 13.45 -12.72
CA SER A 167 7.54 12.95 -13.73
C SER A 167 6.92 11.61 -13.29
N GLU A 168 5.90 11.15 -14.02
CA GLU A 168 5.36 9.80 -13.84
C GLU A 168 6.43 8.72 -14.00
N GLU A 169 7.37 8.91 -14.94
CA GLU A 169 8.44 7.97 -15.22
C GLU A 169 9.50 7.94 -14.11
N ASP A 170 9.77 9.07 -13.47
CA ASP A 170 10.65 9.13 -12.30
C ASP A 170 10.08 8.27 -11.14
N ILE A 171 8.75 8.34 -10.93
CA ILE A 171 8.09 7.51 -9.92
C ILE A 171 8.05 6.04 -10.35
N ASN A 172 7.79 5.74 -11.62
CA ASN A 172 7.88 4.36 -12.12
C ASN A 172 9.29 3.78 -11.94
N THR A 173 10.34 4.60 -12.10
CA THR A 173 11.73 4.20 -11.85
C THR A 173 11.92 3.83 -10.38
N TYR A 174 11.45 4.66 -9.46
CA TYR A 174 11.49 4.35 -8.02
C TYR A 174 10.78 3.03 -7.69
N LEU A 175 9.54 2.86 -8.17
CA LEU A 175 8.75 1.65 -7.90
C LEU A 175 9.40 0.39 -8.48
N SER A 176 9.97 0.48 -9.68
CA SER A 176 10.72 -0.60 -10.32
C SER A 176 11.98 -0.98 -9.55
N LEU A 177 12.74 0.01 -9.07
CA LEU A 177 13.95 -0.22 -8.28
C LEU A 177 13.63 -0.87 -6.93
N MET A 178 12.59 -0.40 -6.23
CA MET A 178 12.11 -1.03 -4.99
C MET A 178 11.73 -2.49 -5.22
N ASN A 179 10.96 -2.79 -6.27
CA ASN A 179 10.60 -4.17 -6.60
C ASN A 179 11.82 -5.03 -6.99
N GLY A 180 12.84 -4.42 -7.61
CA GLY A 180 14.12 -5.07 -7.85
C GLY A 180 14.82 -5.47 -6.55
N LEU A 181 14.85 -4.57 -5.55
CA LEU A 181 15.43 -4.86 -4.24
C LEU A 181 14.68 -5.96 -3.50
N GLU A 182 13.35 -5.95 -3.50
CA GLU A 182 12.55 -7.05 -2.92
C GLU A 182 12.80 -8.40 -3.62
N THR A 183 13.09 -8.38 -4.91
CA THR A 183 13.44 -9.60 -5.67
C THR A 183 14.83 -10.10 -5.31
N ASP A 184 15.78 -9.18 -5.15
CA ASP A 184 17.18 -9.49 -4.84
C ASP A 184 17.35 -9.95 -3.38
N TYR A 185 16.57 -9.39 -2.44
CA TYR A 185 16.63 -9.65 -1.00
C TYR A 185 15.26 -10.03 -0.42
N PRO A 186 14.77 -11.27 -0.65
CA PRO A 186 13.41 -11.67 -0.29
C PRO A 186 13.13 -11.76 1.22
N ASP A 187 14.19 -11.81 2.04
CA ASP A 187 14.09 -11.87 3.51
C ASP A 187 14.07 -10.47 4.15
N ILE A 188 14.21 -9.41 3.36
CA ILE A 188 14.23 -8.01 3.82
C ILE A 188 12.92 -7.32 3.45
N THR A 189 12.35 -6.60 4.40
CA THR A 189 11.18 -5.75 4.15
C THR A 189 11.62 -4.38 3.64
N PHE A 190 11.19 -4.01 2.44
CA PHE A 190 11.42 -2.67 1.88
C PHE A 190 10.20 -1.78 2.10
N VAL A 191 10.40 -0.68 2.83
CA VAL A 191 9.34 0.29 3.14
C VAL A 191 9.31 1.36 2.05
N TYR A 192 8.20 1.42 1.32
CA TYR A 192 7.94 2.49 0.36
C TYR A 192 7.60 3.79 1.10
N MET A 193 7.81 4.94 0.48
CA MET A 193 7.51 6.24 1.08
C MET A 193 6.98 7.24 0.06
N THR A 194 5.97 8.02 0.44
CA THR A 194 5.50 9.20 -0.33
C THR A 194 6.42 10.41 -0.09
N GLY A 195 6.40 11.40 -0.97
CA GLY A 195 7.04 12.70 -0.71
C GLY A 195 6.34 13.48 0.41
N HIS A 196 6.81 14.70 0.67
CA HIS A 196 6.16 15.66 1.56
C HIS A 196 4.92 16.31 0.91
N THR A 197 4.32 17.32 1.56
CA THR A 197 3.35 18.27 0.97
C THR A 197 4.04 19.58 0.59
N ASP A 198 3.65 20.27 -0.49
CA ASP A 198 4.37 21.47 -0.99
C ASP A 198 3.49 22.67 -1.31
N GLY A 199 2.23 22.64 -0.86
CA GLY A 199 1.29 23.73 -1.07
C GLY A 199 0.76 23.87 -2.48
N THR A 200 0.89 22.85 -3.33
CA THR A 200 0.35 22.89 -4.71
C THR A 200 -1.08 22.33 -4.85
N GLY A 201 -1.65 21.80 -3.77
CA GLY A 201 -3.03 21.31 -3.71
C GLY A 201 -3.25 19.96 -4.42
N LEU A 202 -4.51 19.53 -4.50
CA LEU A 202 -4.88 18.18 -4.97
C LEU A 202 -4.65 17.95 -6.48
N GLU A 203 -4.58 19.01 -7.27
CA GLU A 203 -4.23 18.94 -8.70
C GLU A 203 -2.73 19.13 -8.95
N GLY A 204 -1.97 19.41 -7.89
CA GLY A 204 -0.53 19.62 -7.95
C GLY A 204 0.24 18.34 -8.29
N ASN A 205 1.41 18.51 -8.94
CA ASN A 205 2.21 17.37 -9.39
C ASN A 205 2.60 16.45 -8.22
N LEU A 206 3.02 16.99 -7.09
CA LEU A 206 3.41 16.23 -5.90
C LEU A 206 2.27 15.33 -5.40
N HIS A 207 1.06 15.87 -5.31
CA HIS A 207 -0.11 15.09 -4.88
C HIS A 207 -0.39 13.93 -5.83
N ILE A 208 -0.33 14.18 -7.15
CA ILE A 208 -0.54 13.15 -8.18
C ILE A 208 0.55 12.06 -8.09
N ARG A 209 1.83 12.45 -7.92
CA ARG A 209 2.94 11.49 -7.76
C ARG A 209 2.85 10.69 -6.47
N ASN A 210 2.42 11.30 -5.36
CA ASN A 210 2.16 10.59 -4.12
C ASN A 210 1.03 9.58 -4.26
N ASN A 211 -0.05 9.92 -5.00
CA ASN A 211 -1.11 8.96 -5.29
C ASN A 211 -0.64 7.81 -6.19
N GLN A 212 0.25 8.06 -7.15
CA GLN A 212 0.87 6.99 -7.93
C GLN A 212 1.62 5.97 -7.06
N ILE A 213 2.35 6.44 -6.03
CA ILE A 213 3.02 5.55 -5.05
C ILE A 213 1.98 4.80 -4.21
N ARG A 214 0.98 5.49 -3.66
CA ARG A 214 -0.10 4.89 -2.84
C ARG A 214 -0.84 3.79 -3.60
N ASP A 215 -1.24 4.08 -4.83
CA ASP A 215 -1.98 3.15 -5.70
C ASP A 215 -1.15 1.90 -5.99
N TYR A 216 0.16 2.07 -6.25
CA TYR A 216 1.05 0.93 -6.44
C TYR A 216 1.18 0.10 -5.17
N CYS A 217 1.38 0.73 -4.00
CA CYS A 217 1.51 0.01 -2.73
C CYS A 217 0.24 -0.78 -2.39
N LEU A 218 -0.93 -0.18 -2.58
CA LEU A 218 -2.22 -0.82 -2.36
C LEU A 218 -2.47 -1.98 -3.32
N ALA A 219 -2.13 -1.81 -4.60
CA ALA A 219 -2.37 -2.84 -5.61
C ALA A 219 -1.42 -4.05 -5.53
N ASN A 220 -0.31 -3.92 -4.80
CA ASN A 220 0.74 -4.93 -4.71
C ASN A 220 1.09 -5.29 -3.26
N ASP A 221 0.19 -4.99 -2.31
CA ASP A 221 0.30 -5.35 -0.90
C ASP A 221 1.63 -4.93 -0.24
N LYS A 222 2.09 -3.73 -0.57
CA LYS A 222 3.38 -3.20 -0.09
C LYS A 222 3.28 -2.59 1.30
N VAL A 223 4.44 -2.46 1.93
CA VAL A 223 4.62 -1.65 3.14
C VAL A 223 4.88 -0.20 2.74
N LEU A 224 4.06 0.73 3.23
CA LEU A 224 4.13 2.15 2.89
C LEU A 224 4.18 3.01 4.15
N TYR A 225 5.17 3.87 4.23
CA TYR A 225 5.20 5.02 5.13
C TYR A 225 4.68 6.26 4.38
N ASP A 226 3.42 6.63 4.63
CA ASP A 226 2.75 7.70 3.89
C ASP A 226 3.00 9.07 4.52
N PHE A 227 4.22 9.57 4.28
CA PHE A 227 4.73 10.85 4.75
C PHE A 227 3.75 12.00 4.47
N ALA A 228 3.33 12.17 3.21
CA ALA A 228 2.38 13.23 2.84
C ALA A 228 1.01 13.09 3.53
N ALA A 229 0.52 11.87 3.78
CA ALA A 229 -0.73 11.72 4.51
C ALA A 229 -0.56 12.16 5.96
N ILE A 230 0.56 11.86 6.62
CA ILE A 230 0.83 12.33 7.99
C ILE A 230 0.84 13.87 8.04
N GLU A 231 1.44 14.52 7.04
CA GLU A 231 1.52 16.01 6.98
C GLU A 231 0.20 16.70 6.62
N SER A 232 -0.76 15.97 6.08
CA SER A 232 -2.03 16.53 5.59
C SER A 232 -3.14 16.54 6.65
N TYR A 233 -2.88 16.03 7.86
CA TYR A 233 -3.88 15.94 8.91
C TYR A 233 -3.31 16.40 10.24
N ASN A 234 -4.18 17.05 11.03
CA ASN A 234 -3.87 17.23 12.44
C ASN A 234 -4.19 15.96 13.25
N PRO A 235 -3.74 15.88 14.51
CA PRO A 235 -3.95 14.70 15.33
C PRO A 235 -5.42 14.36 15.68
N ASP A 236 -6.37 15.27 15.42
CA ASP A 236 -7.81 15.05 15.59
C ASP A 236 -8.49 14.55 14.29
N GLY A 237 -7.73 14.41 13.21
CA GLY A 237 -8.22 13.94 11.91
C GLY A 237 -8.81 15.04 11.03
N ALA A 238 -8.60 16.32 11.35
CA ALA A 238 -8.94 17.40 10.42
C ALA A 238 -7.97 17.37 9.23
N TYR A 239 -8.52 17.40 8.02
CA TYR A 239 -7.77 17.35 6.77
C TYR A 239 -7.42 18.75 6.25
N PHE A 240 -6.21 18.90 5.70
CA PHE A 240 -5.68 20.13 5.14
C PHE A 240 -5.13 19.98 3.71
N GLY A 241 -5.13 18.77 3.15
CA GLY A 241 -4.60 18.54 1.80
C GLY A 241 -5.38 19.26 0.69
N ASP A 242 -6.68 19.52 0.90
CA ASP A 242 -7.52 20.33 0.02
C ASP A 242 -7.36 21.85 0.23
N LYS A 243 -6.54 22.25 1.19
CA LYS A 243 -6.21 23.65 1.54
C LYS A 243 -4.77 24.00 1.22
N TYR A 244 -4.20 23.41 0.17
CA TYR A 244 -2.84 23.73 -0.28
C TYR A 244 -1.81 23.64 0.86
N VAL A 245 -1.89 22.60 1.71
CA VAL A 245 -0.97 22.45 2.85
C VAL A 245 0.50 22.35 2.41
N THR A 246 1.39 23.04 3.10
CA THR A 246 2.85 23.03 2.88
C THR A 246 3.54 22.07 3.85
N ASP A 247 4.79 21.71 3.56
CA ASP A 247 5.67 20.96 4.47
C ASP A 247 5.94 21.72 5.79
N ASN A 248 5.82 23.05 5.77
CA ASN A 248 5.84 23.88 6.97
C ASN A 248 4.54 23.84 7.80
N CYS A 249 3.54 23.07 7.38
CA CYS A 249 2.20 22.98 7.98
C CYS A 249 1.32 24.22 7.78
N ASP A 250 1.72 25.16 6.91
CA ASP A 250 0.87 26.30 6.53
C ASP A 250 -0.25 25.81 5.61
N TYR A 251 -1.40 26.48 5.62
CA TYR A 251 -2.52 26.13 4.75
C TYR A 251 -3.30 27.38 4.30
N ASP A 252 -3.96 27.28 3.15
CA ASP A 252 -4.83 28.30 2.59
C ASP A 252 -6.14 28.36 3.40
N ASN A 253 -6.23 29.36 4.27
CA ASN A 253 -7.40 29.56 5.13
C ASN A 253 -8.41 30.52 4.51
N ASN A 254 -8.00 31.28 3.49
CA ASN A 254 -8.81 32.31 2.86
C ASN A 254 -9.49 31.83 1.55
N GLY A 255 -9.01 30.72 0.97
CA GLY A 255 -9.52 30.06 -0.22
C GLY A 255 -9.04 30.66 -1.55
N ASP A 256 -7.91 31.38 -1.58
CA ASP A 256 -7.35 32.01 -2.79
C ASP A 256 -6.37 31.12 -3.56
N GLY A 257 -6.10 29.91 -3.07
CA GLY A 257 -5.15 28.95 -3.64
C GLY A 257 -3.70 29.20 -3.27
N ASN A 258 -3.43 30.05 -2.28
CA ASN A 258 -2.09 30.38 -1.81
C ASN A 258 -1.99 30.24 -0.28
N PRO A 259 -1.28 29.21 0.24
CA PRO A 259 -1.17 28.99 1.68
C PRO A 259 -0.21 29.99 2.38
N TYR A 260 0.53 30.80 1.61
CA TYR A 260 1.58 31.65 2.16
C TYR A 260 1.05 33.01 2.59
N ASN A 261 1.43 33.43 3.80
CA ASN A 261 1.07 34.70 4.46
C ASN A 261 -0.37 34.80 5.01
N ASP A 262 -1.10 33.69 5.05
CA ASP A 262 -2.42 33.60 5.69
C ASP A 262 -2.36 33.63 7.22
N GLY A 263 -1.18 33.36 7.79
CA GLY A 263 -0.97 33.24 9.23
C GLY A 263 -1.64 32.00 9.84
N ALA A 264 -2.08 31.07 9.00
CA ALA A 264 -2.72 29.82 9.38
C ALA A 264 -1.73 28.66 9.27
N ASN A 265 -1.63 27.88 10.35
CA ASN A 265 -0.70 26.77 10.44
C ASN A 265 -1.29 25.70 11.36
N TRP A 266 -1.69 24.58 10.78
CA TRP A 266 -2.50 23.59 11.50
C TRP A 266 -1.76 22.98 12.70
N ALA A 267 -0.44 22.87 12.60
CA ALA A 267 0.38 22.28 13.65
C ALA A 267 0.49 23.23 14.85
N LEU A 268 0.83 24.50 14.59
CA LEU A 268 0.90 25.54 15.64
C LEU A 268 -0.45 25.74 16.32
N GLU A 269 -1.54 25.74 15.55
CA GLU A 269 -2.91 25.85 16.07
C GLU A 269 -3.25 24.67 16.99
N TRP A 270 -2.94 23.44 16.57
CA TRP A 270 -3.20 22.26 17.39
C TRP A 270 -2.32 22.24 18.65
N GLN A 271 -1.05 22.61 18.55
CA GLN A 271 -0.13 22.70 19.69
C GLN A 271 -0.62 23.71 20.75
N ALA A 272 -1.14 24.86 20.31
CA ALA A 272 -1.68 25.87 21.20
C ALA A 272 -2.98 25.41 21.89
N ALA A 273 -3.79 24.60 21.20
CA ALA A 273 -5.03 24.05 21.73
C ALA A 273 -4.81 22.86 22.68
N ASN A 274 -3.71 22.11 22.55
CA ASN A 274 -3.45 20.86 23.27
C ASN A 274 -2.10 20.89 24.04
N PRO A 275 -1.94 21.81 25.00
CA PRO A 275 -0.69 21.88 25.77
C PRO A 275 -0.46 20.59 26.57
N GLY A 276 0.70 19.96 26.38
CA GLY A 276 1.08 18.72 27.06
C GLY A 276 0.82 17.43 26.28
N ASP A 277 0.10 17.52 25.15
CA ASP A 277 -0.17 16.36 24.27
C ASP A 277 0.84 16.25 23.10
N TRP A 278 1.89 17.07 23.15
CA TRP A 278 3.01 17.07 22.21
C TRP A 278 4.30 17.48 22.92
N TYR A 279 5.44 17.17 22.31
CA TYR A 279 6.76 17.58 22.76
C TYR A 279 7.49 18.39 21.70
N ASP A 280 8.34 19.31 22.17
CA ASP A 280 9.16 20.13 21.29
C ASP A 280 10.37 19.34 20.78
N CYS A 281 10.67 19.49 19.49
CA CYS A 281 11.81 18.89 18.81
C CYS A 281 12.15 19.70 17.55
N SER A 282 13.40 19.62 17.09
CA SER A 282 13.74 20.17 15.77
C SER A 282 13.01 19.41 14.68
N SER A 283 12.45 20.12 13.70
CA SER A 283 11.76 19.50 12.57
C SER A 283 12.15 20.22 11.28
N ALA A 284 12.95 19.58 10.44
CA ALA A 284 13.47 20.21 9.21
C ALA A 284 12.31 20.60 8.28
N HIS A 285 12.22 21.88 7.91
CA HIS A 285 11.17 22.46 7.07
C HIS A 285 9.75 22.42 7.65
N SER A 286 9.57 21.99 8.90
CA SER A 286 8.25 21.72 9.46
C SER A 286 8.11 22.15 10.92
N GLN A 287 6.97 21.83 11.53
CA GLN A 287 6.69 22.09 12.94
C GLN A 287 6.99 20.86 13.81
N PRO A 288 7.30 21.03 15.11
CA PRO A 288 7.60 19.92 16.02
C PRO A 288 6.49 18.86 16.05
N LEU A 289 5.22 19.28 16.10
CA LEU A 289 4.10 18.34 16.11
C LEU A 289 4.12 17.37 14.92
N ASN A 290 4.53 17.82 13.75
CA ASN A 290 4.57 16.98 12.56
C ASN A 290 5.66 15.89 12.66
N ALA A 291 6.81 16.20 13.26
CA ALA A 291 7.83 15.21 13.58
C ALA A 291 7.34 14.21 14.65
N ASN A 292 6.58 14.67 15.66
CA ASN A 292 5.97 13.78 16.65
C ASN A 292 5.00 12.78 15.98
N GLN A 293 4.14 13.26 15.07
CA GLN A 293 3.23 12.39 14.30
C GLN A 293 3.99 11.35 13.48
N LYS A 294 5.15 11.71 12.91
CA LYS A 294 6.02 10.80 12.18
C LYS A 294 6.65 9.74 13.10
N ALA A 295 7.14 10.14 14.28
CA ALA A 295 7.63 9.20 15.27
C ALA A 295 6.55 8.19 15.69
N TYR A 296 5.31 8.66 15.92
CA TYR A 296 4.17 7.78 16.22
C TYR A 296 3.89 6.80 15.07
N ALA A 297 3.95 7.26 13.83
CA ALA A 297 3.75 6.39 12.68
C ALA A 297 4.87 5.35 12.50
N ALA A 298 6.11 5.73 12.76
CA ALA A 298 7.26 4.85 12.70
C ALA A 298 7.16 3.73 13.74
N TRP A 299 6.88 4.06 15.01
CA TRP A 299 6.72 3.03 16.06
C TRP A 299 5.55 2.09 15.82
N TRP A 300 4.45 2.58 15.23
CA TRP A 300 3.38 1.69 14.76
C TRP A 300 3.86 0.74 13.67
N LEU A 301 4.60 1.26 12.69
CA LEU A 301 5.16 0.46 11.60
C LEU A 301 6.09 -0.64 12.14
N TRP A 302 7.00 -0.29 13.05
CA TRP A 302 7.93 -1.24 13.67
C TRP A 302 7.19 -2.34 14.42
N ALA A 303 6.18 -2.00 15.22
CA ALA A 303 5.35 -2.99 15.89
C ALA A 303 4.67 -3.95 14.88
N ARG A 304 4.12 -3.42 13.78
CA ARG A 304 3.50 -4.24 12.72
C ARG A 304 4.49 -5.19 12.06
N LEU A 305 5.69 -4.69 11.70
CA LEU A 305 6.73 -5.51 11.07
C LEU A 305 7.28 -6.58 12.01
N ALA A 306 7.24 -6.35 13.32
CA ALA A 306 7.58 -7.33 14.35
C ALA A 306 6.48 -8.37 14.61
N GLY A 307 5.39 -8.36 13.82
CA GLY A 307 4.32 -9.35 13.89
C GLY A 307 3.17 -8.98 14.82
N TRP A 308 3.05 -7.71 15.25
CA TRP A 308 1.85 -7.27 15.94
C TRP A 308 0.66 -7.20 14.96
N ASP A 309 -0.37 -7.98 15.27
CA ASP A 309 -1.66 -7.92 14.59
C ASP A 309 -2.50 -6.80 15.24
N ASP A 310 -2.56 -5.63 14.59
CA ASP A 310 -3.38 -4.51 15.06
C ASP A 310 -4.86 -4.94 15.00
N PRO A 311 -5.57 -5.03 16.14
CA PRO A 311 -6.94 -5.53 16.17
C PRO A 311 -7.94 -4.59 15.47
N ASN A 312 -7.51 -3.38 15.10
CA ASN A 312 -8.30 -2.43 14.33
C ASN A 312 -7.48 -1.90 13.14
N PRO A 313 -7.18 -2.77 12.15
CA PRO A 313 -6.48 -2.33 10.95
C PRO A 313 -7.39 -1.31 10.27
N THR A 314 -6.90 -0.08 10.14
CA THR A 314 -7.74 0.95 9.55
C THR A 314 -7.81 0.69 8.06
N THR A 315 -8.98 0.29 7.57
CA THR A 315 -9.24 0.28 6.13
C THR A 315 -9.17 1.73 5.64
N LEU A 316 -8.21 2.03 4.76
CA LEU A 316 -8.20 3.31 4.05
C LEU A 316 -9.58 3.52 3.40
N PRO A 317 -10.13 4.76 3.42
CA PRO A 317 -11.32 5.03 2.63
C PRO A 317 -11.01 4.68 1.18
N SER A 318 -11.75 3.73 0.63
CA SER A 318 -11.62 3.35 -0.77
C SER A 318 -11.70 4.61 -1.63
N VAL A 319 -10.69 4.83 -2.48
CA VAL A 319 -10.72 5.88 -3.49
C VAL A 319 -11.98 5.68 -4.31
N THR A 320 -13.01 6.46 -4.01
CA THR A 320 -14.26 6.40 -4.75
C THR A 320 -13.99 7.10 -6.06
N THR A 321 -13.62 6.33 -7.09
CA THR A 321 -13.61 6.82 -8.45
C THR A 321 -15.04 7.18 -8.83
N THR A 322 -15.43 8.43 -8.64
CA THR A 322 -16.65 8.95 -9.27
C THR A 322 -16.47 8.81 -10.78
N PRO A 323 -17.31 8.03 -11.49
CA PRO A 323 -17.19 7.92 -12.93
C PRO A 323 -17.64 9.24 -13.55
N ASN A 324 -16.66 10.03 -13.98
CA ASN A 324 -16.95 11.18 -14.81
C ASN A 324 -17.52 10.63 -16.13
N SER A 325 -18.79 10.94 -16.40
CA SER A 325 -19.49 10.54 -17.62
C SER A 325 -18.94 11.32 -18.80
N GLY A 326 -17.80 10.87 -19.32
CA GLY A 326 -17.19 11.32 -20.56
C GLY A 326 -16.99 10.10 -21.46
N THR A 327 -17.82 9.98 -22.48
CA THR A 327 -17.69 8.94 -23.52
C THR A 327 -16.37 9.09 -24.27
N SER A 328 -15.39 8.25 -23.95
CA SER A 328 -14.22 7.99 -24.78
C SER A 328 -13.90 6.50 -24.74
N SER A 329 -14.18 5.82 -25.83
CA SER A 329 -13.87 4.41 -26.05
C SER A 329 -12.36 4.19 -26.12
N ILE A 330 -11.78 3.54 -25.12
CA ILE A 330 -10.45 2.93 -25.22
C ILE A 330 -10.56 1.51 -24.65
N SER A 331 -10.23 0.54 -25.50
CA SER A 331 -10.21 -0.88 -25.21
C SER A 331 -9.04 -1.22 -24.27
N ASN A 332 -9.32 -1.69 -23.06
CA ASN A 332 -8.32 -2.35 -22.21
C ASN A 332 -8.21 -3.84 -22.57
N PRO A 333 -7.00 -4.42 -22.57
CA PRO A 333 -6.82 -5.87 -22.66
C PRO A 333 -7.21 -6.54 -21.34
N LEU A 334 -8.00 -7.60 -21.44
CA LEU A 334 -8.45 -8.43 -20.32
C LEU A 334 -7.27 -9.09 -19.60
N SER A 335 -7.13 -8.81 -18.30
CA SER A 335 -6.36 -9.62 -17.36
C SER A 335 -7.06 -10.97 -17.19
N VAL A 336 -6.43 -12.04 -17.68
CA VAL A 336 -6.92 -13.42 -17.54
C VAL A 336 -6.28 -14.03 -16.29
N LYS A 337 -6.85 -13.74 -15.13
CA LYS A 337 -6.82 -14.64 -13.98
C LYS A 337 -8.26 -14.89 -13.59
N SER A 338 -8.78 -16.07 -13.98
CA SER A 338 -10.05 -16.72 -13.58
C SER A 338 -10.83 -17.25 -14.79
N ALA A 339 -10.34 -18.30 -15.44
CA ALA A 339 -11.13 -19.10 -16.37
C ALA A 339 -10.65 -20.56 -16.36
N LEU A 340 -10.95 -21.27 -15.27
CA LEU A 340 -10.91 -22.73 -15.24
C LEU A 340 -12.27 -23.24 -14.73
N LEU A 341 -12.80 -24.29 -15.37
CA LEU A 341 -14.13 -24.92 -15.24
C LEU A 341 -15.27 -24.05 -15.80
N VAL A 342 -16.05 -24.43 -16.82
CA VAL A 342 -16.63 -25.73 -17.18
C VAL A 342 -16.94 -25.75 -18.69
N ALA A 343 -16.41 -26.71 -19.45
CA ALA A 343 -16.90 -27.02 -20.80
C ALA A 343 -16.58 -28.48 -21.18
N SER A 344 -17.15 -29.43 -20.46
CA SER A 344 -17.18 -30.85 -20.85
C SER A 344 -18.62 -31.21 -21.22
N LEU A 345 -18.97 -31.11 -22.52
CA LEU A 345 -19.99 -31.87 -23.25
C LEU A 345 -20.41 -31.10 -24.52
N GLY A 346 -19.89 -31.50 -25.67
CA GLY A 346 -20.39 -30.97 -26.95
C GLY A 346 -19.42 -31.00 -28.12
N LEU A 347 -18.64 -32.08 -28.30
CA LEU A 347 -17.88 -32.27 -29.55
C LEU A 347 -18.06 -33.70 -30.06
N VAL A 348 -19.23 -33.96 -30.65
CA VAL A 348 -19.42 -35.10 -31.55
C VAL A 348 -20.18 -34.59 -32.78
N LEU A 349 -19.61 -34.87 -33.95
CA LEU A 349 -20.24 -34.90 -35.26
C LEU A 349 -20.26 -33.62 -36.13
N VAL A 350 -19.10 -33.14 -36.59
CA VAL A 350 -19.01 -32.56 -37.95
C VAL A 350 -17.67 -32.93 -38.60
N VAL A 351 -17.57 -34.14 -39.15
CA VAL A 351 -16.59 -34.45 -40.20
C VAL A 351 -17.24 -35.43 -41.21
N LEU A 352 -17.41 -34.93 -42.43
CA LEU A 352 -17.49 -35.62 -43.73
C LEU A 352 -18.67 -36.57 -44.02
N VAL A 353 -19.66 -36.07 -44.77
CA VAL A 353 -19.98 -36.64 -46.10
C VAL A 353 -20.32 -35.51 -47.08
N ARG A 354 -19.33 -35.14 -47.91
CA ARG A 354 -19.58 -34.60 -49.25
C ARG A 354 -20.23 -35.71 -50.07
N THR A 355 -21.42 -35.46 -50.62
CA THR A 355 -21.88 -35.81 -51.99
C THR A 355 -23.40 -36.04 -52.01
N SER A 356 -24.17 -35.07 -52.50
CA SER A 356 -25.08 -35.29 -53.63
C SER A 356 -25.79 -33.99 -54.03
N LEU A 357 -25.36 -33.46 -55.17
CA LEU A 357 -26.21 -33.10 -56.30
C LEU A 357 -27.28 -32.01 -56.10
N PHE A 358 -26.95 -30.83 -56.63
CA PHE A 358 -27.69 -30.17 -57.70
C PHE A 358 -28.91 -30.96 -58.24
N ARG A 359 -30.12 -30.44 -58.02
CA ARG A 359 -31.14 -30.34 -59.07
C ARG A 359 -32.34 -29.46 -58.69
N LYS A 360 -32.62 -28.52 -59.61
CA LYS A 360 -33.83 -27.70 -59.85
C LYS A 360 -33.98 -26.48 -58.93
N LYS A 361 -34.14 -25.25 -59.43
CA LYS A 361 -34.49 -24.75 -60.77
C LYS A 361 -33.39 -23.90 -61.37
#